data_AF-A0AAP0QB13-F1
#
_entry.id   AF-A0AAP0QB13-F1
#
_cell.length_a   1.000
_cell.length_b   1.000
_cell.length_c   1.000
_cell.angle_alpha   90.00
_cell.angle_beta   90.00
_cell.angle_gamma   90.00
#
_symmetry.space_group_name_H-M   'P 1'
#
loop_
_entity.id
_entity.type
_entity.pdbx_description
1 polymer ?
#
loop_
_entity_poly.entity_id
_entity_poly.type
_entity_poly.pdbx_seq_one_letter_code
_entity_poly.pdbx_strand_id
1 'polypeptide(L)'
;MQNQMSEVYWINRGRVRWDEDNLGEIEANKPVRQKITEPKTPYHPMVDDDDYTSPRRGSFDQCVDSIADGMDAEELRTALNDVASSSGKTTGKSGWTSSEDEADPMEEEDEDSEMDRGSVSFREHRKAHYDEFLRVKELLREGSVLEEEDEDDGNGKANDGICDSSSSLSAASQICNQIASIFSKPTAPHPPPLDIMVAELTNTATQKGSVFLYGVGREGLMLKALCMRLAHLGISTHLVFDMTTPPISSNDLLIASAGPGGFSTVDAICSRARSYGARVLLLTAQPESGSSVKHASVVAYVPAQTMADDDDEQGKEKARPLMPMGSVYEGAMFVLFEMVVYKLGEALGQSPEAVRSRHTNLE
;
A
#
# COMPACT_ATOMS: atom_id res chain seq x y z
N MET A 1 22.26 70.42 -4.51
CA MET A 1 23.25 69.36 -4.24
C MET A 1 22.56 68.27 -3.44
N GLN A 2 22.83 67.02 -3.81
CA GLN A 2 22.31 65.74 -3.30
C GLN A 2 20.85 65.35 -3.57
N ASN A 3 20.71 64.50 -4.60
CA ASN A 3 19.72 63.43 -4.75
C ASN A 3 19.68 62.50 -3.52
N GLN A 4 18.49 61.99 -3.17
CA GLN A 4 18.37 60.66 -2.58
C GLN A 4 17.28 59.89 -3.33
N MET A 5 17.74 58.84 -4.01
CA MET A 5 16.97 57.89 -4.81
C MET A 5 16.30 56.87 -3.90
N SER A 6 15.10 56.48 -4.33
CA SER A 6 14.35 55.30 -3.94
C SER A 6 15.17 54.01 -4.12
N GLU A 7 15.24 53.18 -3.07
CA GLU A 7 15.80 51.83 -3.15
C GLU A 7 14.66 50.82 -3.00
N VAL A 8 14.43 50.06 -4.07
CA VAL A 8 13.45 48.98 -4.18
C VAL A 8 14.12 47.71 -3.67
N TYR A 9 13.59 47.14 -2.59
CA TYR A 9 14.01 45.84 -2.07
C TYR A 9 13.62 44.72 -3.04
N TRP A 10 14.62 44.12 -3.69
CA TRP A 10 14.45 42.88 -4.45
C TRP A 10 14.57 41.66 -3.53
N ILE A 11 13.47 40.91 -3.42
CA ILE A 11 13.41 39.59 -2.81
C ILE A 11 14.13 38.59 -3.73
N ASN A 12 15.21 37.99 -3.24
CA ASN A 12 16.00 37.00 -3.95
C ASN A 12 15.25 35.66 -4.03
N ARG A 13 14.51 35.43 -5.12
CA ARG A 13 13.95 34.11 -5.46
C ARG A 13 15.07 33.25 -6.03
N GLY A 14 15.48 32.22 -5.31
CA GLY A 14 16.44 31.22 -5.79
C GLY A 14 15.94 30.54 -7.07
N ARG A 15 16.41 31.02 -8.22
CA ARG A 15 16.40 30.28 -9.49
C ARG A 15 17.76 29.63 -9.63
N VAL A 16 17.77 28.30 -9.78
CA VAL A 16 18.95 27.59 -10.27
C VAL A 16 19.27 28.16 -11.65
N ARG A 17 20.40 28.86 -11.78
CA ARG A 17 20.90 29.39 -13.04
C ARG A 17 21.90 28.37 -13.56
N TRP A 18 21.58 27.78 -14.71
CA TRP A 18 22.50 26.87 -15.41
C TRP A 18 23.74 27.65 -15.82
N ASP A 19 24.89 27.15 -15.42
CA ASP A 19 26.20 27.68 -15.77
C ASP A 19 26.82 26.70 -16.77
N GLU A 20 26.83 27.08 -18.05
CA GLU A 20 27.37 26.23 -19.12
C GLU A 20 28.88 26.05 -19.01
N ASP A 21 29.59 27.02 -18.43
CA ASP A 21 31.03 26.96 -18.23
C ASP A 21 31.38 25.91 -17.16
N ASN A 22 30.53 25.77 -16.14
CA ASN A 22 30.65 24.76 -15.09
C ASN A 22 30.42 23.32 -15.63
N LEU A 23 29.61 23.15 -16.68
CA LEU A 23 29.44 21.85 -17.35
C LEU A 23 30.73 21.37 -18.01
N GLY A 24 31.46 22.27 -18.67
CA GLY A 24 32.74 21.95 -19.29
C GLY A 24 33.80 21.50 -18.29
N GLU A 25 33.85 22.13 -17.12
CA GLU A 25 34.76 21.73 -16.03
C GLU A 25 34.40 20.37 -15.41
N ILE A 26 33.11 20.06 -15.27
CA ILE A 26 32.63 18.79 -14.74
C ILE A 26 32.89 17.64 -15.72
N GLU A 27 32.73 17.87 -17.02
CA GLU A 27 33.05 16.87 -18.05
C GLU A 27 34.57 16.63 -18.15
N ALA A 28 35.37 17.70 -18.07
CA ALA A 28 36.83 17.60 -18.12
C ALA A 28 37.43 16.85 -16.91
N ASN A 29 36.79 16.94 -15.74
CA ASN A 29 37.27 16.34 -14.49
C ASN A 29 36.53 15.06 -14.10
N LYS A 30 35.71 14.47 -15.00
CA LYS A 30 34.97 13.24 -14.69
C LYS A 30 35.95 12.07 -14.55
N PRO A 31 35.93 11.31 -13.44
CA PRO A 31 36.79 10.15 -13.28
C PRO A 31 36.47 9.10 -14.36
N VAL A 32 37.51 8.45 -14.87
CA VAL A 32 37.39 7.37 -15.87
C VAL A 32 36.54 6.27 -15.26
N ARG A 33 35.31 6.08 -15.76
CA ARG A 33 34.46 4.96 -15.35
C ARG A 33 35.15 3.67 -15.75
N GLN A 34 35.62 2.91 -14.76
CA GLN A 34 35.98 1.52 -14.97
C GLN A 34 34.71 0.78 -15.39
N LYS A 35 34.71 0.23 -16.61
CA LYS A 35 33.66 -0.69 -17.03
C LYS A 35 33.74 -1.89 -16.10
N ILE A 36 32.72 -2.09 -15.27
CA ILE A 36 32.49 -3.40 -14.68
C ILE A 36 32.21 -4.32 -15.87
N THR A 37 33.10 -5.27 -16.12
CA THR A 37 32.82 -6.34 -17.08
C THR A 37 31.69 -7.15 -16.48
N GLU A 38 30.48 -6.97 -17.02
CA GLU A 38 29.35 -7.83 -16.67
C GLU A 38 29.78 -9.29 -16.89
N PRO A 39 29.57 -10.19 -15.92
CA PRO A 39 29.77 -11.61 -16.16
C PRO A 39 28.86 -12.01 -17.32
N LYS A 40 29.41 -12.73 -18.32
CA LYS A 40 28.64 -13.23 -19.47
C LYS A 40 27.38 -13.93 -18.97
N THR A 41 26.25 -13.26 -19.04
CA THR A 41 24.95 -13.84 -18.76
C THR A 41 24.71 -14.97 -19.77
N PRO A 42 24.20 -16.14 -19.37
CA PRO A 42 24.05 -17.33 -20.21
C PRO A 42 22.84 -17.21 -21.16
N TYR A 43 22.62 -16.04 -21.75
CA TYR A 43 21.65 -15.87 -22.80
C TYR A 43 22.36 -16.02 -24.15
N HIS A 44 21.88 -16.96 -24.95
CA HIS A 44 22.32 -17.16 -26.32
C HIS A 44 22.20 -15.86 -27.13
N PRO A 45 23.17 -15.53 -28.00
CA PRO A 45 22.99 -14.48 -28.98
C PRO A 45 21.74 -14.81 -29.83
N MET A 46 20.86 -13.84 -30.01
CA MET A 46 19.81 -13.94 -31.02
C MET A 46 20.50 -14.18 -32.37
N VAL A 47 20.13 -15.26 -33.05
CA VAL A 47 20.45 -15.43 -34.47
C VAL A 47 19.66 -14.33 -35.18
N ASP A 48 20.37 -13.42 -35.84
CA ASP A 48 19.77 -12.47 -36.77
C ASP A 48 19.30 -13.26 -37.99
N ASP A 49 18.10 -13.84 -37.90
CA ASP A 49 17.37 -14.31 -39.08
C ASP A 49 16.72 -13.07 -39.72
N ASP A 50 17.43 -12.51 -40.70
CA ASP A 50 16.96 -11.47 -41.64
C ASP A 50 15.80 -12.00 -42.52
N ASP A 51 14.61 -12.26 -41.95
CA ASP A 51 13.41 -12.49 -42.78
C ASP A 51 12.04 -12.17 -42.13
N TYR A 52 11.98 -11.14 -41.28
CA TYR A 52 10.68 -10.58 -40.88
C TYR A 52 10.54 -9.13 -41.35
N THR A 53 9.80 -8.98 -42.45
CA THR A 53 9.30 -7.70 -42.94
C THR A 53 8.39 -7.06 -41.88
N SER A 54 8.93 -6.06 -41.16
CA SER A 54 8.11 -5.19 -40.31
C SER A 54 7.17 -4.35 -41.19
N PRO A 55 5.86 -4.27 -40.90
CA PRO A 55 4.96 -3.40 -41.64
C PRO A 55 5.39 -1.93 -41.53
N ARG A 56 5.66 -1.32 -42.68
CA ARG A 56 5.95 0.11 -42.81
C ARG A 56 4.87 0.96 -42.13
N ARG A 57 5.31 1.96 -41.38
CA ARG A 57 4.53 3.15 -40.98
C ARG A 57 3.77 3.71 -42.20
N GLY A 58 2.45 3.53 -42.21
CA GLY A 58 1.50 4.25 -43.05
C GLY A 58 0.77 5.31 -42.22
N SER A 59 0.45 6.42 -42.86
CA SER A 59 -0.17 7.63 -42.31
C SER A 59 -1.42 7.38 -41.45
N PHE A 60 -1.54 8.15 -40.36
CA PHE A 60 -2.53 8.06 -39.27
C PHE A 60 -3.99 8.40 -39.64
N ASP A 61 -4.39 8.46 -40.91
CA ASP A 61 -5.66 9.14 -41.29
C ASP A 61 -6.58 8.35 -42.25
N GLN A 62 -6.60 7.02 -42.20
CA GLN A 62 -7.42 6.22 -43.13
C GLN A 62 -8.07 4.95 -42.55
N CYS A 63 -8.37 4.92 -41.25
CA CYS A 63 -9.06 3.78 -40.61
C CYS A 63 -10.44 4.10 -40.03
N VAL A 64 -11.06 5.23 -40.38
CA VAL A 64 -12.39 5.59 -39.87
C VAL A 64 -13.54 5.29 -40.84
N ASP A 65 -13.26 4.82 -42.06
CA ASP A 65 -14.29 4.62 -43.10
C ASP A 65 -14.52 3.15 -43.52
N SER A 66 -13.99 2.16 -42.79
CA SER A 66 -14.21 0.73 -43.11
C SER A 66 -14.95 -0.08 -42.05
N ILE A 67 -15.51 0.56 -41.01
CA ILE A 67 -16.42 -0.09 -40.05
C ILE A 67 -17.88 0.03 -40.56
N ALA A 68 -18.09 -0.35 -41.81
CA ALA A 68 -19.40 -0.41 -42.42
C ALA A 68 -19.44 -1.51 -43.48
N ASP A 69 -19.12 -2.74 -43.08
CA ASP A 69 -19.79 -3.92 -43.62
C ASP A 69 -19.56 -5.12 -42.69
N GLY A 70 -20.63 -5.86 -42.45
CA GLY A 70 -20.73 -6.88 -41.40
C GLY A 70 -19.74 -8.03 -41.58
N MET A 71 -18.94 -8.25 -40.54
CA MET A 71 -18.15 -9.47 -40.41
C MET A 71 -19.06 -10.60 -39.91
N ASP A 72 -19.11 -11.68 -40.68
CA ASP A 72 -19.98 -12.83 -40.53
C ASP A 72 -19.59 -13.69 -39.31
N ALA A 73 -20.54 -13.93 -38.41
CA ALA A 73 -20.33 -14.55 -37.10
C ALA A 73 -19.90 -16.03 -37.17
N GLU A 74 -20.02 -16.67 -38.34
CA GLU A 74 -19.62 -18.06 -38.55
C GLU A 74 -18.12 -18.23 -38.82
N GLU A 75 -17.43 -17.20 -39.29
CA GLU A 75 -15.98 -17.25 -39.55
C GLU A 75 -15.19 -17.26 -38.21
N LEU A 76 -15.67 -16.51 -37.22
CA LEU A 76 -15.12 -16.50 -35.85
C LEU A 76 -15.37 -17.81 -35.09
N ARG A 77 -16.52 -18.46 -35.31
CA ARG A 77 -16.84 -19.76 -34.68
C ARG A 77 -15.96 -20.88 -35.20
N THR A 78 -15.64 -20.85 -36.50
CA THR A 78 -14.80 -21.85 -37.13
C THR A 78 -13.37 -21.77 -36.62
N ALA A 79 -12.82 -20.56 -36.49
CA ALA A 79 -11.49 -20.32 -35.93
C ALA A 79 -11.35 -20.78 -34.46
N LEU A 80 -12.40 -20.65 -33.65
CA LEU A 80 -12.39 -21.08 -32.25
C LEU A 80 -12.47 -22.61 -32.08
N ASN A 81 -13.17 -23.31 -32.96
CA ASN A 81 -13.28 -24.78 -32.92
C ASN A 81 -12.01 -25.50 -33.37
N ASP A 82 -11.22 -24.90 -34.26
CA ASP A 82 -9.92 -25.44 -34.68
C ASP A 82 -8.89 -25.44 -33.54
N VAL A 83 -8.93 -24.43 -32.67
CA VAL A 83 -8.05 -24.33 -31.49
C VAL A 83 -8.43 -25.35 -30.40
N ALA A 84 -9.71 -25.72 -30.30
CA ALA A 84 -10.18 -26.72 -29.34
C ALA A 84 -9.86 -28.17 -29.76
N SER A 85 -9.62 -28.41 -31.07
CA SER A 85 -9.42 -29.76 -31.61
C SER A 85 -7.96 -30.25 -31.61
N SER A 86 -6.98 -29.40 -31.26
CA SER A 86 -5.56 -29.79 -31.25
C SER A 86 -5.07 -30.37 -29.91
N SER A 87 -5.96 -30.61 -28.94
CA SER A 87 -5.63 -31.30 -27.68
C SER A 87 -6.09 -32.76 -27.71
N GLY A 88 -5.41 -33.60 -28.49
CA GLY A 88 -5.71 -35.04 -28.57
C GLY A 88 -4.54 -35.89 -29.05
N LYS A 89 -3.89 -36.58 -28.10
CA LYS A 89 -2.96 -37.73 -28.23
C LYS A 89 -1.59 -37.50 -28.90
N THR A 90 -0.54 -37.50 -28.07
CA THR A 90 0.64 -38.36 -28.28
C THR A 90 1.11 -38.97 -26.97
N THR A 91 1.00 -40.30 -26.89
CA THR A 91 1.59 -41.18 -25.87
C THR A 91 3.09 -41.36 -26.11
N GLY A 92 3.92 -41.19 -25.07
CA GLY A 92 5.34 -41.56 -25.06
C GLY A 92 5.82 -41.82 -23.64
N LYS A 93 6.20 -43.06 -23.35
CA LYS A 93 6.72 -43.56 -22.06
C LYS A 93 8.13 -43.03 -21.77
N SER A 94 8.33 -42.54 -20.55
CA SER A 94 9.57 -42.71 -19.74
C SER A 94 9.19 -42.39 -18.30
N GLY A 95 8.99 -43.35 -17.41
CA GLY A 95 10.10 -44.11 -16.83
C GLY A 95 10.67 -43.34 -15.63
N TRP A 96 9.82 -43.07 -14.62
CA TRP A 96 10.28 -42.60 -13.32
C TRP A 96 10.91 -43.78 -12.59
N THR A 97 12.23 -43.75 -12.42
CA THR A 97 12.94 -44.62 -11.49
C THR A 97 13.66 -43.74 -10.48
N SER A 98 13.29 -43.96 -9.23
CA SER A 98 14.02 -43.59 -8.01
C SER A 98 15.47 -44.07 -8.08
N SER A 99 16.43 -43.23 -7.68
CA SER A 99 17.68 -43.70 -7.06
C SER A 99 18.31 -42.58 -6.23
N GLU A 100 18.63 -42.98 -5.01
CA GLU A 100 19.49 -42.35 -4.02
C GLU A 100 20.96 -42.34 -4.48
N ASP A 101 21.79 -41.55 -3.77
CA ASP A 101 23.27 -41.49 -3.78
C ASP A 101 24.00 -40.92 -5.01
N GLU A 102 24.70 -39.79 -4.84
CA GLU A 102 26.08 -39.75 -4.32
C GLU A 102 26.51 -38.28 -4.15
N ALA A 103 27.19 -37.98 -3.04
CA ALA A 103 27.79 -36.70 -2.77
C ALA A 103 29.26 -36.74 -3.22
N ASP A 104 29.61 -35.99 -4.27
CA ASP A 104 31.01 -35.80 -4.64
C ASP A 104 31.55 -34.45 -4.13
N PRO A 105 32.73 -34.44 -3.47
CA PRO A 105 33.34 -33.26 -2.87
C PRO A 105 34.16 -32.51 -3.93
N MET A 106 33.77 -31.27 -4.23
CA MET A 106 34.64 -30.35 -4.96
C MET A 106 35.56 -29.65 -3.94
N GLU A 107 36.75 -30.22 -3.75
CA GLU A 107 37.92 -29.49 -3.28
C GLU A 107 38.35 -28.54 -4.39
N GLU A 108 38.40 -27.23 -4.12
CA GLU A 108 39.40 -26.34 -4.72
C GLU A 108 39.92 -25.36 -3.67
N GLU A 109 41.24 -25.27 -3.71
CA GLU A 109 42.17 -24.74 -2.72
C GLU A 109 42.17 -23.20 -2.67
N ASP A 110 42.71 -22.71 -1.56
CA ASP A 110 42.67 -21.34 -1.07
C ASP A 110 43.56 -20.37 -1.84
N GLU A 111 43.11 -19.12 -2.01
CA GLU A 111 44.00 -17.95 -1.96
C GLU A 111 43.31 -16.81 -1.18
N ASP A 112 43.61 -16.76 0.12
CA ASP A 112 43.27 -15.67 1.03
C ASP A 112 44.02 -14.38 0.64
N SER A 113 43.27 -13.28 0.51
CA SER A 113 43.81 -11.95 0.80
C SER A 113 42.91 -11.24 1.81
N GLU A 114 43.43 -11.11 3.03
CA GLU A 114 42.78 -10.45 4.15
C GLU A 114 42.54 -8.95 3.87
N MET A 115 41.27 -8.54 3.81
CA MET A 115 40.79 -7.30 4.44
C MET A 115 39.24 -7.27 4.41
N ASP A 116 38.56 -7.75 5.45
CA ASP A 116 37.45 -7.03 6.12
C ASP A 116 36.90 -7.84 7.32
N ARG A 117 37.28 -7.45 8.54
CA ARG A 117 36.72 -8.01 9.79
C ARG A 117 35.36 -7.36 10.03
N GLY A 118 34.27 -8.05 9.69
CA GLY A 118 32.95 -7.66 10.19
C GLY A 118 31.72 -8.29 9.53
N SER A 119 31.86 -8.99 8.40
CA SER A 119 30.73 -9.52 7.65
C SER A 119 30.64 -11.04 7.77
N VAL A 120 29.78 -11.51 8.69
CA VAL A 120 29.39 -12.93 8.82
C VAL A 120 28.88 -13.43 7.45
N SER A 121 29.51 -14.46 6.90
CA SER A 121 29.23 -14.90 5.52
C SER A 121 27.75 -15.27 5.35
N PHE A 122 27.21 -15.11 4.14
CA PHE A 122 25.80 -15.44 3.84
C PHE A 122 25.42 -16.89 4.25
N ARG A 123 26.39 -17.81 4.17
CA ARG A 123 26.24 -19.21 4.57
C ARG A 123 26.02 -19.35 6.09
N GLU A 124 26.68 -18.50 6.85
CA GLU A 124 26.65 -18.47 8.31
C GLU A 124 25.38 -17.78 8.84
N HIS A 125 24.90 -16.73 8.15
CA HIS A 125 23.57 -16.15 8.37
C HIS A 125 22.45 -17.16 8.12
N ARG A 126 22.52 -17.91 7.01
CA ARG A 126 21.54 -18.97 6.73
C ARG A 126 21.59 -20.07 7.78
N LYS A 127 22.79 -20.47 8.21
CA LYS A 127 22.95 -21.49 9.25
C LYS A 127 22.33 -21.04 10.57
N ALA A 128 22.62 -19.82 11.03
CA ALA A 128 22.04 -19.25 12.24
C ALA A 128 20.50 -19.20 12.18
N HIS A 129 19.93 -18.83 11.03
CA HIS A 129 18.47 -18.80 10.84
C HIS A 129 17.83 -20.20 10.93
N TYR A 130 18.46 -21.23 10.35
CA TYR A 130 17.94 -22.61 10.45
C TYR A 130 18.14 -23.19 11.85
N ASP A 131 19.24 -22.85 12.53
CA ASP A 131 19.49 -23.26 13.90
C ASP A 131 18.46 -22.65 14.87
N GLU A 132 18.08 -21.38 14.67
CA GLU A 132 17.02 -20.73 15.44
C GLU A 132 15.64 -21.36 15.18
N PHE A 133 15.32 -21.63 13.91
CA PHE A 133 14.07 -22.30 13.53
C PHE A 133 13.95 -23.70 14.13
N LEU A 134 15.04 -24.49 14.11
CA LEU A 134 15.07 -25.83 14.71
C LEU A 134 14.96 -25.76 16.24
N ARG A 135 15.62 -24.78 16.87
CA ARG A 135 15.53 -24.56 18.32
C ARG A 135 14.10 -24.21 18.76
N VAL A 136 13.41 -23.35 18.01
CA VAL A 136 12.01 -23.01 18.28
C VAL A 136 11.10 -24.22 18.10
N LYS A 137 11.33 -25.02 17.06
CA LYS A 137 10.57 -26.26 16.81
C LYS A 137 10.81 -27.32 17.89
N GLU A 138 12.03 -27.41 18.40
CA GLU A 138 12.39 -28.34 19.48
C GLU A 138 11.81 -27.90 20.82
N LEU A 139 11.83 -26.60 21.15
CA LEU A 139 11.16 -26.06 22.34
C LEU A 139 9.64 -26.27 22.31
N LEU A 140 9.01 -26.18 21.13
CA LEU A 140 7.58 -26.48 20.96
C LEU A 140 7.26 -27.98 21.12
N ARG A 141 8.21 -28.86 20.80
CA ARG A 141 8.08 -30.31 20.96
C ARG A 141 8.39 -30.73 22.41
N GLU A 142 9.40 -30.17 23.04
CA GLU A 142 9.73 -30.41 24.45
C GLU A 142 8.63 -29.84 25.38
N GLY A 143 8.01 -28.72 25.00
CA GLY A 143 6.81 -28.20 25.66
C GLY A 143 5.57 -29.10 25.50
N SER A 144 5.58 -30.07 24.60
CA SER A 144 4.50 -31.04 24.39
C SER A 144 4.80 -32.45 24.90
N VAL A 145 5.95 -32.68 25.56
CA VAL A 145 6.43 -34.02 25.99
C VAL A 145 6.61 -34.09 27.52
N LEU A 146 5.69 -33.46 28.27
CA LEU A 146 5.52 -33.72 29.71
C LEU A 146 4.08 -34.06 30.04
N GLU A 147 3.48 -34.98 29.29
CA GLU A 147 2.33 -35.75 29.76
C GLU A 147 2.54 -37.20 29.33
N GLU A 148 2.74 -38.06 30.34
CA GLU A 148 2.34 -39.48 30.46
C GLU A 148 3.44 -40.29 31.18
N GLU A 149 3.22 -40.53 32.48
CA GLU A 149 3.58 -41.77 33.19
C GLU A 149 2.85 -41.78 34.57
N ASP A 150 1.65 -42.38 34.53
CA ASP A 150 0.95 -43.28 35.47
C ASP A 150 0.83 -43.08 37.01
N GLU A 151 -0.46 -43.10 37.39
CA GLU A 151 -1.16 -43.82 38.48
C GLU A 151 -0.93 -43.54 40.00
N ASP A 152 -2.05 -43.08 40.59
CA ASP A 152 -2.65 -43.45 41.89
C ASP A 152 -1.97 -43.00 43.20
N ASP A 153 -2.50 -41.94 43.84
CA ASP A 153 -3.37 -42.08 45.01
C ASP A 153 -3.87 -40.69 45.50
N GLY A 154 -5.12 -40.64 45.97
CA GLY A 154 -5.90 -39.42 46.10
C GLY A 154 -5.40 -38.35 47.10
N ASN A 155 -5.60 -37.07 46.75
CA ASN A 155 -6.38 -36.08 47.51
C ASN A 155 -6.18 -34.65 46.96
N GLY A 156 -7.23 -34.15 46.30
CA GLY A 156 -7.62 -32.73 46.25
C GLY A 156 -6.55 -31.64 46.10
N LYS A 157 -6.33 -31.20 44.86
CA LYS A 157 -6.36 -29.78 44.42
C LYS A 157 -6.16 -29.74 42.91
N ALA A 158 -7.24 -29.53 42.18
CA ALA A 158 -7.18 -29.18 40.77
C ALA A 158 -6.43 -27.85 40.66
N ASN A 159 -5.19 -27.90 40.18
CA ASN A 159 -4.47 -26.73 39.75
C ASN A 159 -4.84 -26.54 38.27
N ASP A 160 -6.00 -25.91 38.07
CA ASP A 160 -6.50 -25.51 36.77
C ASP A 160 -5.45 -24.57 36.17
N GLY A 161 -4.81 -25.00 35.08
CA GLY A 161 -4.00 -24.14 34.24
C GLY A 161 -4.89 -23.13 33.54
N ILE A 162 -5.39 -22.15 34.29
CA ILE A 162 -6.05 -20.96 33.75
C ILE A 162 -4.99 -20.22 32.93
N CYS A 163 -5.04 -20.43 31.62
CA CYS A 163 -4.43 -19.53 30.68
C CYS A 163 -4.93 -18.10 30.98
N ASP A 164 -4.03 -17.14 30.92
CA ASP A 164 -4.23 -15.76 31.38
C ASP A 164 -5.14 -14.93 30.44
N SER A 165 -6.24 -15.55 29.98
CA SER A 165 -7.36 -15.00 29.21
C SER A 165 -7.95 -13.74 29.83
N SER A 166 -7.80 -13.56 31.14
CA SER A 166 -8.15 -12.34 31.86
C SER A 166 -7.28 -11.14 31.44
N SER A 167 -5.99 -11.36 31.19
CA SER A 167 -5.04 -10.32 30.81
C SER A 167 -5.20 -9.84 29.36
N SER A 168 -5.45 -10.77 28.42
CA SER A 168 -5.66 -10.45 27.01
C SER A 168 -7.00 -9.72 26.78
N LEU A 169 -8.06 -10.17 27.45
CA LEU A 169 -9.36 -9.50 27.44
C LEU A 169 -9.27 -8.09 28.05
N SER A 170 -8.48 -7.92 29.12
CA SER A 170 -8.21 -6.62 29.74
C SER A 170 -7.51 -5.66 28.78
N ALA A 171 -6.44 -6.10 28.10
CA ALA A 171 -5.72 -5.28 27.12
C ALA A 171 -6.59 -4.89 25.92
N ALA A 172 -7.34 -5.84 25.35
CA ALA A 172 -8.27 -5.57 24.25
C ALA A 172 -9.34 -4.53 24.65
N SER A 173 -9.93 -4.69 25.84
CA SER A 173 -10.92 -3.75 26.36
C SER A 173 -10.35 -2.35 26.53
N GLN A 174 -9.12 -2.22 27.04
CA GLN A 174 -8.44 -0.92 27.18
C GLN A 174 -8.20 -0.25 25.82
N ILE A 175 -7.73 -1.01 24.82
CA ILE A 175 -7.50 -0.50 23.46
C ILE A 175 -8.82 -0.03 22.83
N CYS A 176 -9.87 -0.85 22.89
CA CYS A 176 -11.18 -0.51 22.36
C CYS A 176 -11.77 0.73 23.05
N ASN A 177 -11.65 0.83 24.37
CA ASN A 177 -12.10 2.00 25.13
C ASN A 177 -11.32 3.27 24.74
N GLN A 178 -10.00 3.15 24.53
CA GLN A 178 -9.18 4.27 24.08
C GLN A 178 -9.62 4.76 22.70
N ILE A 179 -9.89 3.86 21.75
CA ILE A 179 -10.41 4.22 20.41
C ILE A 179 -11.81 4.84 20.52
N ALA A 180 -12.71 4.23 21.29
CA ALA A 180 -14.08 4.72 21.49
C ALA A 180 -14.10 6.14 22.09
N SER A 181 -13.15 6.44 22.99
CA SER A 181 -13.06 7.76 23.61
C SER A 181 -12.84 8.91 22.60
N ILE A 182 -12.25 8.64 21.43
CA ILE A 182 -12.01 9.64 20.39
C ILE A 182 -13.31 10.28 19.92
N PHE A 183 -14.37 9.47 19.77
CA PHE A 183 -15.67 9.94 19.29
C PHE A 183 -16.47 10.74 20.32
N SER A 184 -16.01 10.80 21.56
CA SER A 184 -16.58 11.65 22.61
C SER A 184 -15.86 13.00 22.76
N LYS A 185 -14.72 13.19 22.06
CA LYS A 185 -13.96 14.44 22.14
C LYS A 185 -14.65 15.54 21.31
N PRO A 186 -14.65 16.80 21.77
CA PRO A 186 -15.20 17.92 21.00
C PRO A 186 -14.41 18.14 19.70
N THR A 187 -15.12 18.34 18.58
CA THR A 187 -14.53 18.64 17.27
C THR A 187 -14.72 20.09 16.83
N ALA A 188 -15.36 20.92 17.66
CA ALA A 188 -15.66 22.32 17.33
C ALA A 188 -14.38 23.11 16.96
N PRO A 189 -14.43 23.97 15.92
CA PRO A 189 -15.62 24.40 15.19
C PRO A 189 -16.08 23.45 14.07
N HIS A 190 -15.35 22.35 13.83
CA HIS A 190 -15.67 21.39 12.77
C HIS A 190 -16.86 20.49 13.18
N PRO A 191 -17.84 20.27 12.29
CA PRO A 191 -18.87 19.27 12.54
C PRO A 191 -18.28 17.88 12.78
N PRO A 192 -19.02 16.94 13.40
CA PRO A 192 -18.54 15.59 13.63
C PRO A 192 -18.09 14.93 12.32
N PRO A 193 -16.94 14.21 12.30
CA PRO A 193 -16.38 13.65 11.08
C PRO A 193 -17.31 12.62 10.42
N LEU A 194 -18.11 11.89 11.21
CA LEU A 194 -19.14 10.98 10.70
C LEU A 194 -20.13 11.71 9.79
N ASP A 195 -20.69 12.82 10.26
CA ASP A 195 -21.74 13.55 9.57
C ASP A 195 -21.21 14.17 8.28
N ILE A 196 -19.99 14.72 8.33
CA ILE A 196 -19.30 15.27 7.14
C ILE A 196 -19.08 14.18 6.09
N MET A 197 -18.52 13.04 6.49
CA MET A 197 -18.24 11.95 5.55
C MET A 197 -19.52 11.41 4.92
N VAL A 198 -20.56 11.16 5.71
CA VAL A 198 -21.86 10.68 5.21
C VAL A 198 -22.47 11.70 4.25
N ALA A 199 -22.44 13.00 4.59
CA ALA A 199 -22.97 14.05 3.73
C ALA A 199 -22.23 14.14 2.38
N GLU A 200 -20.89 14.18 2.40
CA GLU A 200 -20.08 14.28 1.16
C GLU A 200 -20.22 13.03 0.29
N LEU A 201 -20.25 11.83 0.88
CA LEU A 201 -20.45 10.58 0.14
C LEU A 201 -21.86 10.48 -0.45
N THR A 202 -22.90 10.86 0.30
CA THR A 202 -24.28 10.89 -0.19
C THR A 202 -24.43 11.89 -1.34
N ASN A 203 -23.83 13.08 -1.22
CA ASN A 203 -23.83 14.09 -2.26
C ASN A 203 -23.12 13.58 -3.54
N THR A 204 -21.96 12.96 -3.38
CA THR A 204 -21.18 12.40 -4.51
C THR A 204 -21.98 11.29 -5.21
N ALA A 205 -22.59 10.38 -4.44
CA ALA A 205 -23.45 9.32 -4.98
C ALA A 205 -24.67 9.88 -5.74
N THR A 206 -25.32 10.91 -5.19
CA THR A 206 -26.47 11.58 -5.83
C THR A 206 -26.10 12.24 -7.15
N GLN A 207 -24.89 12.82 -7.22
CA GLN A 207 -24.36 13.44 -8.44
C GLN A 207 -23.77 12.43 -9.44
N LYS A 208 -23.80 11.12 -9.11
CA LYS A 208 -23.16 10.04 -9.87
C LYS A 208 -21.66 10.29 -10.09
N GLY A 209 -21.02 10.95 -9.14
CA GLY A 209 -19.57 11.13 -9.10
C GLY A 209 -18.84 9.88 -8.60
N SER A 210 -17.55 9.83 -8.86
CA SER A 210 -16.64 8.83 -8.32
C SER A 210 -15.95 9.34 -7.05
N VAL A 211 -15.60 8.41 -6.16
CA VAL A 211 -14.82 8.68 -4.94
C VAL A 211 -13.41 8.15 -5.12
N PHE A 212 -12.42 9.02 -5.01
CA PHE A 212 -11.01 8.68 -5.04
C PHE A 212 -10.46 8.66 -3.62
N LEU A 213 -9.66 7.66 -3.27
CA LEU A 213 -9.12 7.52 -1.91
C LEU A 213 -7.59 7.50 -1.94
N TYR A 214 -6.96 8.23 -1.02
CA TYR A 214 -5.50 8.23 -0.89
C TYR A 214 -5.02 8.48 0.54
N GLY A 215 -4.03 7.70 0.98
CA GLY A 215 -3.31 7.89 2.23
C GLY A 215 -2.00 7.14 2.22
N VAL A 216 -1.15 7.40 3.21
CA VAL A 216 0.18 6.79 3.34
C VAL A 216 0.16 5.79 4.49
N GLY A 217 0.99 4.74 4.41
CA GLY A 217 1.17 3.77 5.49
C GLY A 217 -0.13 3.08 5.90
N ARG A 218 -0.33 2.91 7.22
CA ARG A 218 -1.51 2.25 7.78
C ARG A 218 -2.80 3.07 7.56
N GLU A 219 -2.72 4.41 7.53
CA GLU A 219 -3.87 5.25 7.14
C GLU A 219 -4.35 4.90 5.71
N GLY A 220 -3.40 4.68 4.79
CA GLY A 220 -3.69 4.22 3.44
C GLY A 220 -4.36 2.83 3.40
N LEU A 221 -3.97 1.91 4.28
CA LEU A 221 -4.62 0.60 4.40
C LEU A 221 -6.07 0.73 4.90
N MET A 222 -6.33 1.63 5.86
CA MET A 222 -7.70 1.88 6.32
C MET A 222 -8.57 2.46 5.20
N LEU A 223 -8.01 3.36 4.38
CA LEU A 223 -8.71 3.89 3.21
C LEU A 223 -8.94 2.85 2.12
N LYS A 224 -8.03 1.89 1.93
CA LYS A 224 -8.26 0.74 1.03
C LYS A 224 -9.45 -0.11 1.51
N ALA A 225 -9.53 -0.39 2.81
CA ALA A 225 -10.68 -1.09 3.39
C ALA A 225 -11.99 -0.31 3.17
N LEU A 226 -11.98 1.01 3.39
CA LEU A 226 -13.12 1.88 3.08
C LEU A 226 -13.50 1.82 1.60
N CYS A 227 -12.52 1.90 0.68
CA CYS A 227 -12.79 1.83 -0.75
C CYS A 227 -13.55 0.55 -1.11
N MET A 228 -13.13 -0.60 -0.59
CA MET A 228 -13.84 -1.87 -0.80
C MET A 228 -15.28 -1.80 -0.28
N ARG A 229 -15.49 -1.25 0.92
CA ARG A 229 -16.85 -1.09 1.48
C ARG A 229 -17.72 -0.17 0.64
N LEU A 230 -17.18 0.95 0.14
CA LEU A 230 -17.93 1.87 -0.72
C LEU A 230 -18.27 1.23 -2.07
N ALA A 231 -17.36 0.45 -2.66
CA ALA A 231 -17.64 -0.36 -3.84
C ALA A 231 -18.76 -1.39 -3.57
N HIS A 232 -18.74 -2.07 -2.43
CA HIS A 232 -19.82 -2.96 -2.01
C HIS A 232 -21.14 -2.22 -1.81
N LEU A 233 -21.14 -0.93 -1.46
CA LEU A 233 -22.35 -0.08 -1.42
C LEU A 233 -22.81 0.41 -2.80
N GLY A 234 -22.09 0.08 -3.87
CA GLY A 234 -22.43 0.45 -5.25
C GLY A 234 -21.91 1.84 -5.66
N ILE A 235 -21.01 2.43 -4.88
CA ILE A 235 -20.38 3.70 -5.22
C ILE A 235 -19.16 3.43 -6.10
N SER A 236 -19.03 4.19 -7.19
CA SER A 236 -17.83 4.15 -8.03
C SER A 236 -16.64 4.68 -7.23
N THR A 237 -15.73 3.80 -6.83
CA THR A 237 -14.61 4.15 -5.94
C THR A 237 -13.29 3.64 -6.49
N HIS A 238 -12.23 4.42 -6.29
CA HIS A 238 -10.92 4.15 -6.86
C HIS A 238 -9.82 4.52 -5.86
N LEU A 239 -8.81 3.68 -5.72
CA LEU A 239 -7.58 4.09 -5.04
C LEU A 239 -6.72 4.90 -6.00
N VAL A 240 -6.12 5.98 -5.51
CA VAL A 240 -5.12 6.71 -6.30
C VAL A 240 -3.88 5.84 -6.47
N PHE A 241 -3.36 5.81 -7.71
CA PHE A 241 -2.23 4.98 -8.18
C PHE A 241 -2.54 3.51 -8.46
N ASP A 242 -3.79 3.08 -8.42
CA ASP A 242 -4.16 1.79 -8.99
C ASP A 242 -4.10 1.84 -10.53
N MET A 243 -3.84 0.69 -11.16
CA MET A 243 -3.64 0.60 -12.62
C MET A 243 -4.87 1.05 -13.43
N THR A 244 -6.06 0.96 -12.84
CA THR A 244 -7.35 1.26 -13.47
C THR A 244 -7.98 2.56 -12.99
N THR A 245 -7.28 3.36 -12.19
CA THR A 245 -7.80 4.63 -11.67
C THR A 245 -8.14 5.59 -12.82
N PRO A 246 -9.41 5.99 -12.99
CA PRO A 246 -9.81 6.92 -14.04
C PRO A 246 -9.36 8.36 -13.73
N PRO A 247 -9.44 9.29 -14.70
CA PRO A 247 -9.21 10.71 -14.43
C PRO A 247 -10.28 11.27 -13.48
N ILE A 248 -9.85 12.10 -12.54
CA ILE A 248 -10.74 12.83 -11.62
C ILE A 248 -11.32 14.09 -12.27
N SER A 249 -12.57 14.41 -11.95
CA SER A 249 -13.34 15.52 -12.50
C SER A 249 -14.06 16.34 -11.42
N SER A 250 -14.80 17.38 -11.82
CA SER A 250 -15.47 18.29 -10.89
C SER A 250 -16.64 17.71 -10.09
N ASN A 251 -17.19 16.57 -10.54
CA ASN A 251 -18.29 15.90 -9.84
C ASN A 251 -17.77 14.88 -8.81
N ASP A 252 -16.46 14.69 -8.75
CA ASP A 252 -15.83 13.66 -7.97
C ASP A 252 -15.35 14.18 -6.61
N LEU A 253 -15.15 13.24 -5.69
CA LEU A 253 -14.66 13.49 -4.36
C LEU A 253 -13.32 12.77 -4.16
N LEU A 254 -12.28 13.49 -3.78
CA LEU A 254 -11.08 12.91 -3.20
C LEU A 254 -11.23 12.86 -1.66
N ILE A 255 -11.14 11.66 -1.09
CA ILE A 255 -10.95 11.44 0.35
C ILE A 255 -9.47 11.18 0.58
N ALA A 256 -8.80 12.10 1.25
CA ALA A 256 -7.41 11.96 1.63
C ALA A 256 -7.26 11.87 3.16
N SER A 257 -6.30 11.10 3.65
CA SER A 257 -5.91 11.10 5.07
C SER A 257 -4.49 11.61 5.26
N ALA A 258 -4.32 12.53 6.20
CA ALA A 258 -3.03 12.91 6.75
C ALA A 258 -3.21 13.19 8.24
N GLY A 259 -3.06 12.16 9.08
CA GLY A 259 -3.19 12.28 10.54
C GLY A 259 -2.37 13.43 11.11
N PRO A 260 -1.04 13.46 10.92
CA PRO A 260 -0.16 14.55 11.38
C PRO A 260 -0.37 15.91 10.67
N GLY A 261 -1.32 16.01 9.74
CA GLY A 261 -1.66 17.25 9.04
C GLY A 261 -1.02 17.44 7.67
N GLY A 262 0.00 16.66 7.31
CA GLY A 262 0.71 16.84 6.04
C GLY A 262 1.61 15.68 5.63
N PHE A 263 1.56 15.32 4.34
CA PHE A 263 2.56 14.50 3.66
C PHE A 263 2.78 15.09 2.27
N SER A 264 4.02 15.09 1.76
CA SER A 264 4.33 15.68 0.45
C SER A 264 3.50 15.09 -0.69
N THR A 265 3.23 13.78 -0.63
CA THR A 265 2.39 13.09 -1.61
C THR A 265 0.91 13.44 -1.45
N VAL A 266 0.40 13.53 -0.22
CA VAL A 266 -0.98 13.94 0.06
C VAL A 266 -1.22 15.37 -0.40
N ASP A 267 -0.30 16.29 -0.10
CA ASP A 267 -0.35 17.68 -0.55
C ASP A 267 -0.41 17.75 -2.08
N ALA A 268 0.47 17.03 -2.76
CA ALA A 268 0.52 16.99 -4.22
C ALA A 268 -0.80 16.46 -4.83
N ILE A 269 -1.33 15.36 -4.30
CA ILE A 269 -2.56 14.74 -4.82
C ILE A 269 -3.78 15.63 -4.55
N CYS A 270 -3.91 16.19 -3.35
CA CYS A 270 -4.99 17.13 -3.03
C CYS A 270 -4.92 18.37 -3.92
N SER A 271 -3.73 18.93 -4.13
CA SER A 271 -3.54 20.07 -5.04
C SER A 271 -3.95 19.72 -6.47
N ARG A 272 -3.62 18.52 -6.95
CA ARG A 272 -3.97 18.07 -8.31
C ARG A 272 -5.48 17.86 -8.44
N ALA A 273 -6.13 17.20 -7.48
CA ALA A 273 -7.58 17.03 -7.47
C ALA A 273 -8.32 18.39 -7.54
N ARG A 274 -7.89 19.37 -6.72
CA ARG A 274 -8.44 20.74 -6.76
C ARG A 274 -8.24 21.41 -8.12
N SER A 275 -7.11 21.20 -8.78
CA SER A 275 -6.85 21.77 -10.11
C SER A 275 -7.78 21.24 -11.20
N TYR A 276 -8.36 20.05 -11.01
CA TYR A 276 -9.39 19.45 -11.87
C TYR A 276 -10.82 19.75 -11.40
N GLY A 277 -10.97 20.60 -10.38
CA GLY A 277 -12.28 21.03 -9.87
C GLY A 277 -12.94 20.07 -8.89
N ALA A 278 -12.30 18.95 -8.55
CA ALA A 278 -12.85 17.98 -7.60
C ALA A 278 -12.97 18.55 -6.19
N ARG A 279 -13.91 18.01 -5.40
CA ARG A 279 -13.95 18.27 -3.96
C ARG A 279 -12.89 17.42 -3.27
N VAL A 280 -12.32 17.97 -2.19
CA VAL A 280 -11.34 17.28 -1.35
C VAL A 280 -11.85 17.24 0.08
N LEU A 281 -12.12 16.06 0.61
CA LEU A 281 -12.35 15.79 2.02
C LEU A 281 -11.04 15.31 2.62
N LEU A 282 -10.51 16.06 3.60
CA LEU A 282 -9.30 15.71 4.31
C LEU A 282 -9.62 15.18 5.71
N LEU A 283 -9.22 13.95 5.99
CA LEU A 283 -9.17 13.38 7.34
C LEU A 283 -7.84 13.77 8.01
N THR A 284 -7.89 14.38 9.18
CA THR A 284 -6.68 14.77 9.92
C THR A 284 -6.94 14.95 11.41
N ALA A 285 -5.88 14.83 12.22
CA ALA A 285 -5.87 15.24 13.63
C ALA A 285 -5.34 16.68 13.82
N GLN A 286 -4.85 17.32 12.76
CA GLN A 286 -4.23 18.65 12.78
C GLN A 286 -5.00 19.63 11.88
N PRO A 287 -6.26 19.96 12.21
CA PRO A 287 -7.17 20.68 11.31
C PRO A 287 -6.80 22.15 11.06
N GLU A 288 -5.96 22.75 11.90
CA GLU A 288 -5.57 24.17 11.78
C GLU A 288 -4.12 24.35 11.29
N SER A 289 -3.21 23.46 11.70
CA SER A 289 -1.76 23.55 11.43
C SER A 289 -1.30 22.71 10.23
N GLY A 290 -2.09 21.73 9.80
CA GLY A 290 -1.69 20.78 8.77
C GLY A 290 -1.47 21.40 7.38
N SER A 291 -0.37 21.05 6.71
CA SER A 291 -0.08 21.56 5.36
C SER A 291 -1.12 21.15 4.32
N SER A 292 -1.75 19.97 4.48
CA SER A 292 -2.79 19.45 3.60
C SER A 292 -4.09 20.24 3.67
N VAL A 293 -4.35 20.91 4.80
CA VAL A 293 -5.60 21.64 5.07
C VAL A 293 -5.85 22.72 4.03
N LYS A 294 -4.79 23.38 3.53
CA LYS A 294 -4.90 24.43 2.49
C LYS A 294 -5.48 23.94 1.16
N HIS A 295 -5.47 22.62 0.92
CA HIS A 295 -6.02 22.00 -0.28
C HIS A 295 -7.41 21.40 -0.04
N ALA A 296 -7.87 21.30 1.20
CA ALA A 296 -9.14 20.71 1.55
C ALA A 296 -10.31 21.62 1.15
N SER A 297 -11.37 21.01 0.60
CA SER A 297 -12.67 21.66 0.46
C SER A 297 -13.47 21.56 1.77
N VAL A 298 -13.26 20.48 2.50
CA VAL A 298 -13.84 20.22 3.82
C VAL A 298 -12.85 19.38 4.64
N VAL A 299 -12.80 19.64 5.94
CA VAL A 299 -11.95 18.91 6.89
C VAL A 299 -12.83 18.04 7.78
N ALA A 300 -12.52 16.75 7.83
CA ALA A 300 -13.07 15.81 8.79
C ALA A 300 -12.06 15.65 9.94
N TYR A 301 -12.26 16.42 11.00
CA TYR A 301 -11.37 16.42 12.15
C TYR A 301 -11.56 15.17 13.02
N VAL A 302 -10.50 14.38 13.15
CA VAL A 302 -10.45 13.18 14.02
C VAL A 302 -9.47 13.46 15.17
N PRO A 303 -9.94 13.76 16.40
CA PRO A 303 -9.11 14.20 17.52
C PRO A 303 -8.34 13.04 18.21
N ALA A 304 -7.61 12.26 17.42
CA ALA A 304 -6.82 11.12 17.89
C ALA A 304 -5.31 11.40 17.82
N GLN A 305 -4.56 10.68 18.65
CA GLN A 305 -3.09 10.78 18.68
C GLN A 305 -2.48 10.35 17.35
N THR A 306 -1.47 11.10 16.92
CA THR A 306 -0.67 10.92 15.71
C THR A 306 0.82 11.08 16.02
N MET A 307 1.67 10.88 15.02
CA MET A 307 3.11 11.16 15.14
C MET A 307 3.42 12.62 15.50
N ALA A 308 2.54 13.57 15.18
CA ALA A 308 2.77 14.97 15.52
C ALA A 308 2.75 15.21 17.04
N ASP A 309 2.09 14.33 17.81
CA ASP A 309 1.99 14.45 19.26
C ASP A 309 3.21 13.87 19.99
N ASP A 310 4.12 13.17 19.28
CA ASP A 310 5.32 12.56 19.87
C ASP A 310 6.40 13.62 20.19
N ASP A 311 6.38 14.78 19.51
CA ASP A 311 7.39 15.84 19.64
C ASP A 311 7.10 16.85 20.76
N ASP A 312 5.87 16.93 21.27
CA ASP A 312 5.43 17.98 22.21
C ASP A 312 5.79 17.69 23.70
N GLU A 313 6.43 16.57 24.00
CA GLU A 313 6.58 16.07 25.36
C GLU A 313 8.01 15.63 25.72
N GLN A 314 9.02 16.44 25.37
CA GLN A 314 10.36 16.27 25.94
C GLN A 314 10.36 16.57 27.45
N GLY A 315 10.52 15.54 28.28
CA GLY A 315 10.95 15.71 29.69
C GLY A 315 10.17 14.98 30.79
N LYS A 316 9.21 14.10 30.48
CA LYS A 316 8.57 13.24 31.49
C LYS A 316 8.91 11.77 31.22
N GLU A 317 9.34 11.03 32.25
CA GLU A 317 9.33 9.56 32.24
C GLU A 317 7.90 9.11 31.97
N LYS A 318 7.58 8.80 30.72
CA LYS A 318 6.27 8.30 30.34
C LYS A 318 6.26 6.79 30.48
N ALA A 319 5.24 6.29 31.17
CA ALA A 319 4.82 4.91 31.00
C ALA A 319 4.62 4.65 29.51
N ARG A 320 5.08 3.49 29.04
CA ARG A 320 4.96 3.06 27.64
C ARG A 320 3.50 3.24 27.18
N PRO A 321 3.22 4.00 26.11
CA PRO A 321 1.86 4.19 25.65
C PRO A 321 1.26 2.84 25.24
N LEU A 322 -0.04 2.64 25.55
CA LEU A 322 -0.77 1.41 25.22
C LEU A 322 -0.77 1.15 23.71
N MET A 323 -0.92 2.21 22.92
CA MET A 323 -0.87 2.22 21.48
C MET A 323 0.20 3.22 21.01
N PRO A 324 1.22 2.80 20.23
CA PRO A 324 2.29 3.69 19.81
C PRO A 324 1.88 4.56 18.61
N MET A 325 2.56 5.70 18.45
CA MET A 325 2.55 6.49 17.20
C MET A 325 1.11 6.89 16.81
N GLY A 326 0.76 6.76 15.53
CA GLY A 326 -0.58 7.00 14.99
C GLY A 326 -1.59 5.85 15.16
N SER A 327 -1.30 4.82 15.96
CA SER A 327 -2.17 3.64 16.08
C SER A 327 -3.59 3.98 16.57
N VAL A 328 -3.73 4.98 17.44
CA VAL A 328 -5.04 5.44 17.92
C VAL A 328 -5.84 6.07 16.79
N TYR A 329 -5.19 6.90 15.97
CA TYR A 329 -5.81 7.55 14.82
C TYR A 329 -6.26 6.54 13.77
N GLU A 330 -5.40 5.58 13.43
CA GLU A 330 -5.72 4.51 12.47
C GLU A 330 -6.84 3.60 12.97
N GLY A 331 -6.86 3.26 14.26
CA GLY A 331 -7.96 2.52 14.88
C GLY A 331 -9.28 3.30 14.89
N ALA A 332 -9.21 4.61 15.16
CA ALA A 332 -10.37 5.50 15.05
C ALA A 332 -10.87 5.61 13.60
N MET A 333 -9.99 5.67 12.61
CA MET A 333 -10.39 5.64 11.19
C MET A 333 -11.18 4.37 10.86
N PHE A 334 -10.71 3.20 11.28
CA PHE A 334 -11.42 1.94 11.04
C PHE A 334 -12.85 1.98 11.60
N VAL A 335 -13.00 2.37 12.87
CA VAL A 335 -14.32 2.46 13.52
C VAL A 335 -15.19 3.51 12.84
N LEU A 336 -14.64 4.70 12.52
CA LEU A 336 -15.33 5.76 11.81
C LEU A 336 -15.84 5.28 10.45
N PHE A 337 -15.02 4.54 9.70
CA PHE A 337 -15.36 4.05 8.37
C PHE A 337 -16.49 3.03 8.42
N GLU A 338 -16.50 2.11 9.38
CA GLU A 338 -17.62 1.18 9.55
C GLU A 338 -18.90 1.91 10.00
N MET A 339 -18.79 2.96 10.83
CA MET A 339 -19.93 3.83 11.17
C MET A 339 -20.48 4.56 9.94
N VAL A 340 -19.60 5.09 9.08
CA VAL A 340 -19.96 5.73 7.81
C VAL A 340 -20.66 4.74 6.89
N VAL A 341 -20.11 3.53 6.72
CA VAL A 341 -20.69 2.47 5.88
C VAL A 341 -22.08 2.08 6.37
N TYR A 342 -22.26 1.92 7.69
CA TYR A 342 -23.56 1.64 8.28
C TYR A 342 -24.58 2.74 7.94
N LYS A 343 -24.25 4.01 8.22
CA LYS A 343 -25.14 5.16 7.97
C LYS A 343 -25.41 5.39 6.49
N LEU A 344 -24.40 5.19 5.66
CA LEU A 344 -24.50 5.37 4.21
C LEU A 344 -25.33 4.25 3.57
N GLY A 345 -25.25 3.03 4.08
CA GLY A 345 -26.13 1.93 3.68
C GLY A 345 -27.60 2.26 3.92
N GLU A 346 -27.94 2.82 5.08
CA GLU A 346 -29.29 3.33 5.37
C GLU A 346 -29.70 4.45 4.39
N ALA A 347 -28.82 5.45 4.20
CA ALA A 347 -29.10 6.61 3.35
C ALA A 347 -29.29 6.26 1.85
N LEU A 348 -28.56 5.25 1.36
CA LEU A 348 -28.63 4.78 -0.02
C LEU A 348 -29.65 3.65 -0.23
N GLY A 349 -30.36 3.22 0.82
CA GLY A 349 -31.34 2.13 0.74
C GLY A 349 -30.75 0.79 0.32
N GLN A 350 -29.49 0.52 0.68
CA GLN A 350 -28.79 -0.71 0.29
C GLN A 350 -29.21 -1.89 1.17
N SER A 351 -29.63 -3.00 0.56
CA SER A 351 -29.89 -4.24 1.30
C SER A 351 -28.59 -5.04 1.53
N PRO A 352 -28.49 -5.84 2.60
CA PRO A 352 -27.33 -6.71 2.83
C PRO A 352 -27.02 -7.64 1.66
N GLU A 353 -28.05 -8.14 0.97
CA GLU A 353 -27.91 -9.01 -0.20
C GLU A 353 -27.31 -8.26 -1.39
N ALA A 354 -27.75 -7.02 -1.64
CA ALA A 354 -27.20 -6.18 -2.70
C ALA A 354 -25.73 -5.87 -2.44
N VAL A 355 -25.36 -5.57 -1.18
CA VAL A 355 -23.97 -5.38 -0.78
C VAL A 355 -23.14 -6.65 -1.01
N ARG A 356 -23.68 -7.81 -0.60
CA ARG A 356 -23.00 -9.11 -0.78
C ARG A 356 -22.82 -9.48 -2.25
N SER A 357 -23.77 -9.15 -3.12
CA SER A 357 -23.67 -9.45 -4.56
C SER A 357 -22.55 -8.70 -5.28
N ARG A 358 -22.02 -7.62 -4.67
CA ARG A 358 -20.87 -6.86 -5.18
C ARG A 358 -19.53 -7.27 -4.57
N HIS A 359 -19.51 -8.29 -3.71
CA HIS A 359 -18.28 -8.89 -3.22
C HIS A 359 -17.58 -9.65 -4.36
N THR A 360 -16.25 -9.76 -4.29
CA THR A 360 -15.48 -10.59 -5.23
C THR A 360 -15.94 -12.05 -5.21
N ASN A 361 -15.84 -12.72 -6.36
CA ASN A 361 -16.22 -14.12 -6.58
C ASN A 361 -15.07 -14.94 -7.21
N LEU A 362 -13.84 -14.43 -7.17
CA LEU A 362 -12.64 -15.04 -7.75
C LEU A 362 -11.66 -15.55 -6.67
N GLU A 363 -12.16 -15.81 -5.46
CA GLU A 363 -11.39 -16.32 -4.31
C GLU A 363 -11.52 -17.83 -4.14
#